data_AF-A0A820Z429-F1
#
_entry.id   AF-A0A820Z429-F1
#
_cell.length_a   1.000
_cell.length_b   1.000
_cell.length_c   1.000
_cell.angle_alpha   90.00
_cell.angle_beta   90.00
_cell.angle_gamma   90.00
#
_symmetry.space_group_name_H-M   'P 1'
#
loop_
_entity.id
_entity.type
_entity.pdbx_description
1 polymer ?
#
loop_
_entity_poly.entity_id
_entity_poly.type
_entity_poly.pdbx_seq_one_letter_code
_entity_poly.pdbx_strand_id
1 'polypeptide(L)'
;MATVVKVLAPDRLTSIIDALGDASFRAQGLPGPVTTARKFRISDHRLYLVKNSSDHNNLGSVVGFLKVGAKNLFVHDSHGQVHERTPLCLLDFFVHESKQRSGYGKQLFEAMLEFEKCNAYELAIDRPSNKCLGFLHKHYSLSSPVRQVNNFVVFGAFFNRSPINLNRKLSASKQRNETSLPNDLYRRQESTPWLLPSEKQQQNRRPLTEHSEFNRNNNRLKILSDENEMFNNRQQVPIMG
;
A
#
# COMPACT_ATOMS: atom_id res chain seq x y z
N MET A 1 18.56 -14.95 -11.04
CA MET A 1 17.54 -14.94 -9.98
C MET A 1 17.09 -13.51 -9.74
N ALA A 2 15.79 -13.29 -9.55
CA ALA A 2 15.22 -11.97 -9.28
C ALA A 2 14.85 -11.88 -7.80
N THR A 3 15.19 -10.77 -7.16
CA THR A 3 14.99 -10.58 -5.71
C THR A 3 14.00 -9.44 -5.50
N VAL A 4 13.00 -9.66 -4.64
CA VAL A 4 12.08 -8.62 -4.19
C VAL A 4 12.68 -7.98 -2.95
N VAL A 5 12.90 -6.66 -2.98
CA VAL A 5 13.62 -5.95 -1.92
C VAL A 5 12.72 -4.92 -1.26
N LYS A 6 12.75 -4.86 0.08
CA LYS A 6 12.16 -3.79 0.89
C LYS A 6 13.22 -2.72 1.16
N VAL A 7 12.90 -1.46 0.87
CA VAL A 7 13.92 -0.52 0.41
C VAL A 7 14.57 0.35 1.50
N LEU A 8 15.86 0.72 1.30
CA LEU A 8 16.81 1.10 2.36
C LEU A 8 17.75 2.31 2.15
N ALA A 9 17.67 3.08 1.06
CA ALA A 9 18.57 4.24 0.86
C ALA A 9 17.80 5.49 0.41
N PRO A 10 17.72 6.58 1.20
CA PRO A 10 16.73 7.65 0.98
C PRO A 10 16.79 8.32 -0.40
N ASP A 11 17.98 8.65 -0.91
CA ASP A 11 18.11 9.52 -2.08
C ASP A 11 18.06 8.74 -3.39
N ARG A 12 18.84 7.67 -3.51
CA ARG A 12 18.78 6.77 -4.69
C ARG A 12 17.40 6.14 -4.83
N LEU A 13 16.75 5.79 -3.72
CA LEU A 13 15.40 5.25 -3.75
C LEU A 13 14.39 6.28 -4.25
N THR A 14 14.52 7.53 -3.81
CA THR A 14 13.61 8.60 -4.25
C THR A 14 13.64 8.69 -5.77
N SER A 15 14.84 8.75 -6.38
CA SER A 15 14.99 8.77 -7.84
C SER A 15 14.44 7.52 -8.52
N ILE A 16 14.62 6.33 -7.94
CA ILE A 16 14.08 5.08 -8.50
C ILE A 16 12.54 5.09 -8.47
N ILE A 17 11.92 5.49 -7.35
CA ILE A 17 10.46 5.55 -7.23
C ILE A 17 9.90 6.58 -8.20
N ASP A 18 10.52 7.75 -8.30
CA ASP A 18 10.05 8.80 -9.20
C ASP A 18 10.21 8.39 -10.67
N ALA A 19 11.32 7.74 -11.05
CA ALA A 19 11.51 7.24 -12.42
C ALA A 19 10.52 6.12 -12.78
N LEU A 20 10.29 5.16 -11.88
CA LEU A 20 9.31 4.09 -12.10
C LEU A 20 7.88 4.64 -12.12
N GLY A 21 7.58 5.59 -11.23
CA GLY A 21 6.29 6.29 -11.19
C GLY A 21 6.02 7.08 -12.46
N ASP A 22 7.05 7.74 -13.02
CA ASP A 22 7.00 8.43 -14.31
C ASP A 22 6.69 7.45 -15.45
N ALA A 23 7.44 6.34 -15.53
CA ALA A 23 7.21 5.30 -16.53
C ALA A 23 5.80 4.69 -16.43
N SER A 24 5.34 4.38 -15.20
CA SER A 24 4.01 3.80 -14.96
C SER A 24 2.87 4.70 -15.44
N PHE A 25 2.91 6.00 -15.14
CA PHE A 25 1.81 6.88 -15.53
C PHE A 25 1.76 7.09 -17.04
N ARG A 26 2.93 7.16 -17.70
CA ARG A 26 3.00 7.25 -19.17
C ARG A 26 2.43 6.00 -19.82
N ALA A 27 2.82 4.82 -19.33
CA ALA A 27 2.31 3.54 -19.83
C ALA A 27 0.80 3.37 -19.66
N GLN A 28 0.21 4.03 -18.65
CA GLN A 28 -1.22 4.02 -18.36
C GLN A 28 -1.99 5.18 -19.01
N GLY A 29 -1.32 6.18 -19.60
CA GLY A 29 -1.93 7.37 -20.17
C GLY A 29 -2.60 8.29 -19.13
N LEU A 30 -2.06 8.32 -17.91
CA LEU A 30 -2.60 9.15 -16.82
C LEU A 30 -2.15 10.63 -16.96
N PRO A 31 -2.92 11.59 -16.42
CA PRO A 31 -2.57 13.02 -16.49
C PRO A 31 -1.33 13.39 -15.65
N GLY A 32 -0.86 12.49 -14.77
CA GLY A 32 0.36 12.67 -14.01
C GLY A 32 0.68 11.48 -13.10
N PRO A 33 1.87 11.43 -12.49
CA PRO A 33 2.32 10.31 -11.69
C PRO A 33 1.47 10.14 -10.43
N VAL A 34 0.86 8.96 -10.27
CA VAL A 34 0.14 8.56 -9.04
C VAL A 34 1.08 7.96 -7.99
N THR A 35 2.29 7.59 -8.39
CA THR A 35 3.36 7.08 -7.53
C THR A 35 4.55 8.00 -7.65
N THR A 36 4.93 8.64 -6.55
CA THR A 36 6.15 9.45 -6.41
C THR A 36 6.72 9.22 -5.02
N ALA A 37 8.02 9.45 -4.84
CA ALA A 37 8.68 9.33 -3.54
C ALA A 37 8.04 10.26 -2.50
N ARG A 38 7.61 11.46 -2.91
CA ARG A 38 6.87 12.40 -2.05
C ARG A 38 5.52 11.84 -1.61
N LYS A 39 4.69 11.36 -2.55
CA LYS A 39 3.36 10.78 -2.23
C LYS A 39 3.50 9.53 -1.37
N PHE A 40 4.52 8.70 -1.65
CA PHE A 40 4.81 7.49 -0.89
C PHE A 40 5.17 7.82 0.56
N ARG A 41 6.06 8.80 0.80
CA ARG A 41 6.56 9.18 2.14
C ARG A 41 5.46 9.64 3.10
N ILE A 42 4.40 10.26 2.59
CA ILE A 42 3.27 10.79 3.39
C ILE A 42 2.08 9.84 3.43
N SER A 43 2.22 8.63 2.91
CA SER A 43 1.15 7.63 2.86
C SER A 43 1.48 6.43 3.75
N ASP A 44 0.47 5.62 4.05
CA ASP A 44 0.60 4.29 4.66
C ASP A 44 0.79 3.18 3.61
N HIS A 45 1.11 3.55 2.37
CA HIS A 45 1.25 2.61 1.25
C HIS A 45 2.51 1.78 1.41
N ARG A 46 2.49 0.61 0.79
CA ARG A 46 3.62 -0.31 0.72
C ARG A 46 3.99 -0.52 -0.73
N LEU A 47 5.29 -0.44 -1.00
CA LEU A 47 5.85 -0.55 -2.34
C LEU A 47 6.77 -1.78 -2.40
N TYR A 48 6.47 -2.66 -3.34
CA TYR A 48 7.25 -3.85 -3.66
C TYR A 48 8.02 -3.56 -4.94
N LEU A 49 9.33 -3.74 -4.92
CA LEU A 49 10.20 -3.57 -6.09
C LEU A 49 10.78 -4.91 -6.52
N VAL A 50 10.89 -5.14 -7.82
CA VAL A 50 11.58 -6.32 -8.36
C VAL A 50 12.83 -5.91 -9.11
N LYS A 51 13.94 -6.52 -8.73
CA LYS A 51 15.26 -6.31 -9.36
C LYS A 51 15.61 -7.50 -10.24
N ASN A 52 16.01 -7.22 -11.47
CA ASN A 52 16.75 -8.18 -12.29
C ASN A 52 18.24 -8.07 -11.99
N SER A 53 18.79 -9.05 -11.26
CA SER A 53 20.19 -9.01 -10.80
C SER A 53 21.21 -9.23 -11.92
N SER A 54 20.84 -9.81 -13.06
CA SER A 54 21.79 -10.09 -14.15
C SER A 54 22.02 -8.91 -15.11
N ASP A 55 21.24 -7.83 -15.00
CA ASP A 55 21.42 -6.65 -15.86
C ASP A 55 22.67 -5.84 -15.43
N HIS A 56 23.23 -5.05 -16.36
CA HIS A 56 24.38 -4.16 -16.12
C HIS A 56 25.58 -4.82 -15.42
N ASN A 57 26.16 -5.87 -16.02
CA ASN A 57 27.33 -6.57 -15.47
C ASN A 57 27.12 -7.03 -14.01
N ASN A 58 25.94 -7.59 -13.71
CA ASN A 58 25.51 -8.03 -12.38
C ASN A 58 25.29 -6.93 -11.33
N LEU A 59 25.33 -5.65 -11.72
CA LEU A 59 24.92 -4.54 -10.84
C LEU A 59 23.40 -4.58 -10.60
N GLY A 60 22.67 -5.06 -11.60
CA GLY A 60 21.24 -5.28 -11.64
C GLY A 60 20.40 -4.01 -11.78
N SER A 61 19.17 -4.18 -12.25
CA SER A 61 18.25 -3.09 -12.55
C SER A 61 16.89 -3.34 -11.90
N VAL A 62 16.25 -2.29 -11.38
CA VAL A 62 14.86 -2.38 -10.92
C VAL A 62 13.96 -2.32 -12.14
N VAL A 63 13.20 -3.40 -12.38
CA VAL A 63 12.44 -3.57 -13.63
C VAL A 63 10.93 -3.36 -13.47
N GLY A 64 10.45 -3.21 -12.24
CA GLY A 64 9.03 -3.00 -11.97
C GLY A 64 8.74 -2.78 -10.49
N PHE A 65 7.50 -2.41 -10.22
CA PHE A 65 6.97 -2.24 -8.87
C PHE A 65 5.49 -2.59 -8.76
N LEU A 66 5.05 -2.79 -7.53
CA LEU A 66 3.67 -2.96 -7.14
C LEU A 66 3.41 -2.13 -5.87
N LYS A 67 2.37 -1.30 -5.89
CA LYS A 67 1.97 -0.43 -4.77
C LYS A 67 0.62 -0.87 -4.22
N VAL A 68 0.55 -1.05 -2.90
CA VAL A 68 -0.69 -1.36 -2.18
C VAL A 68 -0.92 -0.41 -1.01
N GLY A 69 -2.16 -0.30 -0.55
CA GLY A 69 -2.52 0.45 0.65
C GLY A 69 -3.94 0.15 1.09
N ALA A 70 -4.24 0.30 2.38
CA ALA A 70 -5.61 0.15 2.86
C ALA A 70 -6.45 1.37 2.46
N LYS A 71 -7.71 1.17 2.07
CA LYS A 71 -8.65 2.26 1.77
C LYS A 71 -10.00 1.97 2.36
N ASN A 72 -10.64 2.99 2.94
CA ASN A 72 -12.04 2.91 3.32
C ASN A 72 -12.88 3.07 2.06
N LEU A 73 -13.60 2.01 1.69
CA LEU A 73 -14.42 1.94 0.49
C LEU A 73 -15.85 1.61 0.87
N PHE A 74 -16.80 2.29 0.22
CA PHE A 74 -18.17 1.86 0.11
C PHE A 74 -18.28 1.01 -1.16
N VAL A 75 -18.61 -0.27 -1.01
CA VAL A 75 -18.69 -1.25 -2.12
C VAL A 75 -20.08 -1.86 -2.17
N HIS A 76 -20.61 -2.00 -3.37
CA HIS A 76 -21.90 -2.64 -3.63
C HIS A 76 -21.69 -4.13 -3.93
N ASP A 77 -22.45 -4.97 -3.25
CA ASP A 77 -22.53 -6.40 -3.56
C ASP A 77 -23.47 -6.70 -4.74
N SER A 78 -23.62 -7.98 -5.08
CA SER A 78 -24.50 -8.45 -6.15
C SER A 78 -25.99 -8.20 -5.90
N HIS A 79 -26.40 -7.92 -4.65
CA HIS A 79 -27.76 -7.58 -4.27
C HIS A 79 -27.98 -6.05 -4.21
N GLY A 80 -26.96 -5.25 -4.54
CA GLY A 80 -27.00 -3.80 -4.50
C GLY A 80 -26.81 -3.19 -3.10
N GLN A 81 -26.57 -4.02 -2.08
CA GLN A 81 -26.34 -3.53 -0.71
C GLN A 81 -24.95 -2.90 -0.61
N VAL A 82 -24.88 -1.75 0.05
CA VAL A 82 -23.64 -1.02 0.30
C VAL A 82 -22.97 -1.55 1.57
N HIS A 83 -21.70 -1.91 1.45
CA HIS A 83 -20.85 -2.31 2.56
C HIS A 83 -19.70 -1.32 2.71
N GLU A 84 -19.53 -0.78 3.92
CA GLU A 84 -18.28 -0.11 4.30
C GLU A 84 -17.22 -1.15 4.63
N ARG A 85 -16.07 -1.07 3.96
CA ARG A 85 -14.95 -2.01 4.11
C ARG A 85 -13.62 -1.24 4.06
N THR A 86 -12.61 -1.76 4.75
CA THR A 86 -11.22 -1.28 4.67
C THR A 86 -10.30 -2.36 4.08
N PRO A 87 -10.46 -2.73 2.79
CA PRO A 87 -9.63 -3.75 2.16
C PRO A 87 -8.21 -3.25 1.88
N LEU A 88 -7.30 -4.21 1.69
CA LEU A 88 -6.04 -3.94 1.01
C LEU A 88 -6.33 -3.68 -0.47
N CYS A 89 -5.79 -2.58 -0.99
CA CYS A 89 -6.02 -2.17 -2.37
C CYS A 89 -4.75 -2.27 -3.20
N LEU A 90 -4.86 -2.76 -4.44
CA LEU A 90 -3.83 -2.60 -5.46
C LEU A 90 -3.99 -1.22 -6.10
N LEU A 91 -2.99 -0.35 -5.91
CA LEU A 91 -3.08 1.08 -6.23
C LEU A 91 -2.25 1.49 -7.45
N ASP A 92 -1.20 0.75 -7.76
CA ASP A 92 -0.38 0.95 -8.97
C ASP A 92 0.44 -0.32 -9.21
N PHE A 93 0.56 -0.75 -10.46
CA PHE A 93 1.24 -1.99 -10.82
C PHE A 93 1.89 -1.88 -12.19
N PHE A 94 3.21 -1.94 -12.21
CA PHE A 94 4.00 -1.67 -13.40
C PHE A 94 5.21 -2.58 -13.51
N VAL A 95 5.46 -3.06 -14.73
CA VAL A 95 6.70 -3.70 -15.14
C VAL A 95 7.12 -3.04 -16.43
N HIS A 96 8.39 -2.65 -16.52
CA HIS A 96 8.97 -2.01 -17.70
C HIS A 96 8.66 -2.81 -18.97
N GLU A 97 8.31 -2.13 -20.05
CA GLU A 97 7.76 -2.69 -21.27
C GLU A 97 8.65 -3.79 -21.85
N SER A 98 9.96 -3.58 -21.88
CA SER A 98 10.94 -4.56 -22.38
C SER A 98 11.06 -5.83 -21.54
N LYS A 99 10.46 -5.86 -20.34
CA LYS A 99 10.48 -6.99 -19.40
C LYS A 99 9.08 -7.52 -19.11
N GLN A 100 8.04 -7.00 -19.77
CA GLN A 100 6.67 -7.51 -19.63
C GLN A 100 6.57 -8.95 -20.17
N ARG A 101 5.64 -9.73 -19.61
CA ARG A 101 5.40 -11.14 -19.95
C ARG A 101 6.55 -12.11 -19.62
N SER A 102 7.60 -11.66 -18.94
CA SER A 102 8.72 -12.48 -18.47
C SER A 102 8.61 -12.96 -17.01
N GLY A 103 7.40 -12.95 -16.43
CA GLY A 103 7.14 -13.47 -15.08
C GLY A 103 7.32 -12.49 -13.92
N TYR A 104 7.99 -11.34 -14.12
CA TYR A 104 8.22 -10.35 -13.05
C TYR A 104 6.95 -9.83 -12.36
N GLY A 105 5.86 -9.66 -13.13
CA GLY A 105 4.57 -9.27 -12.56
C GLY A 105 4.01 -10.32 -11.58
N LYS A 106 4.19 -11.61 -11.90
CA LYS A 106 3.76 -12.71 -11.03
C LYS A 106 4.60 -12.73 -9.75
N GLN A 107 5.92 -12.58 -9.86
CA GLN A 107 6.83 -12.53 -8.70
C GLN A 107 6.48 -11.38 -7.75
N LEU A 108 6.25 -10.17 -8.27
CA LEU A 108 5.82 -9.02 -7.46
C LEU A 108 4.51 -9.30 -6.72
N PHE A 109 3.54 -9.87 -7.42
CA PHE A 109 2.21 -10.10 -6.87
C PHE A 109 2.21 -11.22 -5.83
N GLU A 110 2.91 -12.34 -6.09
CA GLU A 110 3.04 -13.45 -5.14
C GLU A 110 3.75 -13.01 -3.86
N ALA A 111 4.87 -12.28 -3.99
CA ALA A 111 5.54 -11.71 -2.83
C ALA A 111 4.61 -10.79 -2.03
N MET A 112 3.84 -9.93 -2.70
CA MET A 112 2.87 -9.07 -2.02
C MET A 112 1.79 -9.88 -1.28
N LEU A 113 1.19 -10.90 -1.91
CA LEU A 113 0.19 -11.74 -1.24
C LEU A 113 0.74 -12.44 0.01
N GLU A 114 1.97 -12.95 -0.08
CA GLU A 114 2.66 -13.61 1.03
C GLU A 114 2.94 -12.63 2.19
N PHE A 115 3.53 -11.47 1.89
CA PHE A 115 3.85 -10.46 2.89
C PHE A 115 2.61 -9.86 3.57
N GLU A 116 1.55 -9.63 2.79
CA GLU A 116 0.29 -9.05 3.27
C GLU A 116 -0.64 -10.10 3.89
N LYS A 117 -0.35 -11.39 3.71
CA LYS A 117 -1.13 -12.53 4.22
C LYS A 117 -2.59 -12.47 3.77
N CYS A 118 -2.78 -12.27 2.47
CA CYS A 118 -4.10 -12.20 1.84
C CYS A 118 -4.12 -13.01 0.53
N ASN A 119 -5.33 -13.32 0.08
CA ASN A 119 -5.57 -13.92 -1.22
C ASN A 119 -5.93 -12.84 -2.24
N ALA A 120 -5.68 -13.14 -3.53
CA ALA A 120 -5.92 -12.19 -4.62
C ALA A 120 -7.38 -11.73 -4.70
N TYR A 121 -8.35 -12.60 -4.42
CA TYR A 121 -9.79 -12.27 -4.46
C TYR A 121 -10.23 -11.31 -3.34
N GLU A 122 -9.39 -11.10 -2.32
CA GLU A 122 -9.68 -10.21 -1.18
C GLU A 122 -9.26 -8.75 -1.46
N LEU A 123 -8.58 -8.51 -2.59
CA LEU A 123 -8.10 -7.19 -2.97
C LEU A 123 -9.19 -6.38 -3.66
N ALA A 124 -9.21 -5.08 -3.40
CA ALA A 124 -9.85 -4.10 -4.27
C ALA A 124 -8.81 -3.49 -5.21
N ILE A 125 -9.13 -3.36 -6.49
CA ILE A 125 -8.18 -2.90 -7.51
C ILE A 125 -8.59 -1.51 -7.99
N ASP A 126 -7.73 -0.50 -7.81
CA ASP A 126 -8.01 0.86 -8.25
C ASP A 126 -7.79 0.98 -9.78
N ARG A 127 -8.86 1.28 -10.52
CA ARG A 127 -8.83 1.58 -11.97
C ARG A 127 -7.95 0.60 -12.79
N PRO A 128 -8.17 -0.73 -12.72
CA PRO A 128 -7.30 -1.68 -13.40
C PRO A 128 -7.31 -1.51 -14.91
N SER A 129 -6.12 -1.57 -15.52
CA SER A 129 -5.97 -1.69 -16.96
C SER A 129 -6.42 -3.06 -17.48
N ASN A 130 -6.69 -3.18 -18.78
CA ASN A 130 -7.01 -4.47 -19.40
C ASN A 130 -5.86 -5.50 -19.24
N LYS A 131 -4.60 -5.03 -19.23
CA LYS A 131 -3.43 -5.90 -18.94
C LYS A 131 -3.48 -6.43 -17.51
N CYS A 132 -3.86 -5.59 -16.54
CA CYS A 132 -4.02 -5.99 -15.14
C CYS A 132 -5.16 -7.01 -14.97
N LEU A 133 -6.34 -6.76 -15.54
CA LEU A 133 -7.46 -7.70 -15.49
C LEU A 133 -7.10 -9.05 -16.14
N GLY A 134 -6.46 -9.05 -17.30
CA GLY A 134 -6.00 -10.27 -17.96
C GLY A 134 -4.94 -11.03 -17.15
N PHE A 135 -4.06 -10.31 -16.43
CA PHE A 135 -3.10 -10.90 -15.51
C PHE A 135 -3.79 -11.60 -14.33
N LEU A 136 -4.76 -10.92 -13.69
CA LEU A 136 -5.52 -11.47 -12.57
C LEU A 136 -6.34 -12.70 -12.97
N HIS A 137 -6.96 -12.66 -14.14
CA HIS A 137 -7.67 -13.81 -14.71
C HIS A 137 -6.72 -15.00 -14.94
N LYS A 138 -5.60 -14.77 -15.62
CA LYS A 138 -4.64 -15.84 -15.98
C LYS A 138 -4.01 -16.52 -14.76
N HIS A 139 -3.60 -15.75 -13.76
CA HIS A 139 -2.76 -16.25 -12.67
C HIS A 139 -3.53 -16.58 -11.39
N TYR A 140 -4.71 -16.01 -11.19
CA TYR A 140 -5.47 -16.14 -9.95
C TYR A 140 -6.94 -16.54 -10.19
N SER A 141 -7.30 -16.88 -11.43
CA SER A 141 -8.66 -17.27 -11.84
C SER A 141 -9.74 -16.25 -11.45
N LEU A 142 -9.35 -14.98 -11.32
CA LEU A 142 -10.26 -13.89 -11.00
C LEU A 142 -11.01 -13.47 -12.27
N SER A 143 -12.21 -14.02 -12.41
CA SER A 143 -13.15 -13.74 -13.50
C SER A 143 -14.32 -12.90 -13.02
N SER A 144 -15.09 -12.32 -13.96
CA SER A 144 -16.29 -11.52 -13.66
C SER A 144 -16.01 -10.32 -12.74
N PRO A 145 -15.17 -9.34 -13.18
CA PRO A 145 -14.87 -8.15 -12.40
C PRO A 145 -16.14 -7.31 -12.14
N VAL A 146 -16.39 -6.97 -10.88
CA VAL A 146 -17.51 -6.10 -10.47
C VAL A 146 -16.99 -4.67 -10.34
N ARG A 147 -17.33 -3.82 -11.31
CA ARG A 147 -16.94 -2.41 -11.32
C ARG A 147 -17.80 -1.62 -10.33
N GLN A 148 -17.15 -0.86 -9.46
CA GLN A 148 -17.78 -0.03 -8.45
C GLN A 148 -17.85 1.43 -8.91
N VAL A 149 -18.79 2.19 -8.34
CA VAL A 149 -18.98 3.62 -8.67
C VAL A 149 -17.78 4.50 -8.30
N ASN A 150 -16.95 4.06 -7.34
CA ASN A 150 -15.72 4.73 -6.92
C ASN A 150 -14.50 4.39 -7.80
N ASN A 151 -14.71 3.74 -8.96
CA ASN A 151 -13.70 3.27 -9.91
C ASN A 151 -12.85 2.06 -9.45
N PHE A 152 -13.11 1.52 -8.26
CA PHE A 152 -12.50 0.26 -7.85
C PHE A 152 -13.17 -0.91 -8.57
N VAL A 153 -12.43 -2.00 -8.67
CA VAL A 153 -12.92 -3.29 -9.13
C VAL A 153 -12.69 -4.31 -8.02
N VAL A 154 -13.72 -5.09 -7.72
CA VAL A 154 -13.66 -6.23 -6.81
C VAL A 154 -14.12 -7.48 -7.55
N PHE A 155 -13.93 -8.66 -6.95
CA PHE A 155 -14.35 -9.95 -7.51
C PHE A 155 -15.33 -10.64 -6.57
N GLY A 156 -16.12 -11.60 -7.05
CA GLY A 156 -17.25 -12.16 -6.28
C GLY A 156 -16.92 -12.61 -4.86
N ALA A 157 -15.79 -13.32 -4.68
CA ALA A 157 -15.36 -13.81 -3.36
C ALA A 157 -14.87 -12.71 -2.39
N PHE A 158 -14.78 -11.46 -2.83
CA PHE A 158 -14.41 -10.31 -2.00
C PHE A 158 -15.36 -10.13 -0.80
N PHE A 159 -16.66 -10.41 -0.99
CA PHE A 159 -17.68 -10.25 0.05
C PHE A 159 -17.77 -11.44 1.02
N ASN A 160 -17.09 -12.55 0.74
CA ASN A 160 -17.17 -13.77 1.55
C ASN A 160 -16.41 -13.65 2.88
N ARG A 161 -15.56 -12.62 3.04
CA ARG A 161 -14.85 -12.38 4.30
C ARG A 161 -15.64 -11.41 5.17
N SER A 162 -15.85 -11.79 6.42
CA SER A 162 -16.29 -10.86 7.46
C SER A 162 -15.25 -9.73 7.60
N PRO A 163 -15.66 -8.45 7.72
CA PRO A 163 -14.75 -7.32 7.77
C PRO A 163 -13.73 -7.51 8.89
N ILE A 164 -12.45 -7.72 8.53
CA ILE A 164 -11.38 -7.66 9.50
C ILE A 164 -11.24 -6.20 9.89
N ASN A 165 -11.67 -5.87 11.11
CA ASN A 165 -11.32 -4.62 11.76
C ASN A 165 -9.80 -4.60 12.01
N LEU A 166 -9.01 -4.20 11.02
CA LEU A 166 -7.55 -4.03 11.15
C LEU A 166 -7.19 -3.05 12.28
N ASN A 167 -8.10 -2.14 12.64
CA ASN A 167 -7.96 -1.23 13.78
C ASN A 167 -7.85 -1.93 15.14
N ARG A 168 -8.35 -3.16 15.30
CA ARG A 168 -8.31 -3.85 16.61
C ARG A 168 -6.92 -4.39 16.97
N LYS A 169 -6.04 -4.62 15.99
CA LYS A 169 -4.68 -5.14 16.24
C LYS A 169 -3.66 -4.05 16.60
N LEU A 170 -3.95 -2.78 16.33
CA LEU A 170 -3.09 -1.65 16.70
C LEU A 170 -3.46 -1.03 18.06
N SER A 171 -4.68 -1.24 18.55
CA SER A 171 -5.13 -0.74 19.86
C SER A 171 -4.84 -1.68 21.03
N ALA A 172 -4.61 -2.98 20.78
CA ALA A 172 -4.32 -3.97 21.82
C ALA A 172 -2.99 -3.74 22.56
N SER A 173 -2.09 -2.92 22.02
CA SER A 173 -0.83 -2.53 22.67
C SER A 173 -0.88 -1.18 23.38
N LYS A 174 -2.05 -0.51 23.46
CA LYS A 174 -2.20 0.81 24.08
C LYS A 174 -3.17 0.87 25.27
N GLN A 175 -3.69 -0.28 25.72
CA GLN A 175 -4.52 -0.38 26.92
C GLN A 175 -3.74 -1.01 28.10
N ARG A 176 -2.72 -0.30 28.58
CA ARG A 176 -2.32 -0.35 29.99
C ARG A 176 -2.01 1.08 30.39
N ASN A 177 -2.81 1.59 31.32
CA ASN A 177 -2.82 2.95 31.88
C ASN A 177 -3.68 3.94 31.10
N GLU A 178 -4.96 3.99 31.45
CA GLU A 178 -5.61 5.27 31.76
C GLU A 178 -6.85 5.03 32.61
N THR A 179 -6.81 5.62 33.80
CA THR A 179 -7.83 5.62 34.85
C THR A 179 -9.01 6.49 34.43
N SER A 180 -10.20 5.98 34.75
CA SER A 180 -11.54 6.51 34.47
C SER A 180 -11.83 7.93 34.98
N LEU A 181 -12.51 8.75 34.15
CA LEU A 181 -13.42 9.80 34.60
C LEU A 181 -14.70 9.84 33.73
N PRO A 182 -15.88 10.20 34.28
CA PRO A 182 -17.19 9.92 33.68
C PRO A 182 -17.63 10.93 32.62
N ASN A 183 -18.37 10.42 31.63
CA ASN A 183 -18.96 11.15 30.53
C ASN A 183 -20.35 11.66 30.94
N ASP A 184 -20.42 12.90 31.44
CA ASP A 184 -21.64 13.70 31.42
C ASP A 184 -21.28 15.04 30.77
N LEU A 185 -22.24 15.61 30.01
CA LEU A 185 -22.16 16.80 29.16
C LEU A 185 -21.96 16.52 27.66
N TYR A 186 -22.96 15.92 27.00
CA TYR A 186 -23.41 16.39 25.68
C TYR A 186 -24.87 15.98 25.46
N ARG A 187 -25.78 16.76 26.04
CA ARG A 187 -27.22 16.70 25.77
C ARG A 187 -27.81 18.10 25.77
N ARG A 188 -28.41 18.48 24.63
CA ARG A 188 -29.24 19.70 24.32
C ARG A 188 -28.40 20.98 24.12
N GLN A 189 -28.59 21.80 23.09
CA GLN A 189 -29.78 22.35 22.42
C GLN A 189 -29.51 22.53 20.89
N GLU A 190 -30.42 22.15 19.96
CA GLU A 190 -31.41 23.02 19.25
C GLU A 190 -30.77 24.24 18.52
N SER A 191 -31.12 24.72 17.32
CA SER A 191 -31.93 24.30 16.17
C SER A 191 -31.88 25.47 15.16
N THR A 192 -31.34 25.27 13.93
CA THR A 192 -31.63 25.97 12.63
C THR A 192 -31.55 27.52 12.50
N PRO A 193 -31.63 28.15 11.29
CA PRO A 193 -31.24 27.79 9.91
C PRO A 193 -30.46 28.91 9.14
N TRP A 194 -30.05 28.60 7.90
CA TRP A 194 -29.35 29.38 6.86
C TRP A 194 -29.66 30.88 6.72
N LEU A 195 -28.62 31.69 6.43
CA LEU A 195 -28.59 32.82 5.49
C LEU A 195 -27.13 33.25 5.21
N LEU A 196 -26.74 33.35 3.93
CA LEU A 196 -25.54 34.06 3.46
C LEU A 196 -25.87 35.55 3.30
N PRO A 197 -24.90 36.46 3.52
CA PRO A 197 -24.58 37.39 2.44
C PRO A 197 -23.08 37.66 2.24
N SER A 198 -22.81 38.27 1.08
CA SER A 198 -21.57 38.37 0.33
C SER A 198 -20.54 39.43 0.78
N GLU A 199 -19.31 39.21 0.29
CA GLU A 199 -18.32 40.18 -0.23
C GLU A 199 -17.44 41.07 0.68
N LYS A 200 -16.12 40.94 0.42
CA LYS A 200 -15.08 41.95 0.11
C LYS A 200 -13.95 42.25 1.12
N GLN A 201 -12.74 42.14 0.55
CA GLN A 201 -11.48 42.88 0.79
C GLN A 201 -10.69 42.60 2.09
N GLN A 202 -9.37 42.70 2.19
CA GLN A 202 -8.21 42.64 1.29
C GLN A 202 -6.95 42.66 2.22
N GLN A 203 -5.83 42.12 1.75
CA GLN A 203 -4.44 42.44 2.15
C GLN A 203 -3.82 41.93 3.49
N ASN A 204 -2.87 41.00 3.28
CA ASN A 204 -1.42 41.18 3.51
C ASN A 204 -0.86 41.04 4.94
N ARG A 205 -0.08 39.96 5.20
CA ARG A 205 1.28 40.00 5.80
C ARG A 205 1.98 38.62 5.74
N ARG A 206 3.31 38.69 5.68
CA ARG A 206 4.36 37.70 5.34
C ARG A 206 4.71 36.72 6.50
N PRO A 207 5.62 35.73 6.30
CA PRO A 207 5.55 34.40 6.89
C PRO A 207 6.21 34.29 8.28
N LEU A 208 5.76 33.30 9.06
CA LEU A 208 6.47 32.80 10.24
C LEU A 208 6.99 31.40 9.94
N THR A 209 8.30 31.32 9.78
CA THR A 209 9.09 30.13 10.08
C THR A 209 8.89 29.76 11.54
N GLU A 210 8.49 28.52 11.82
CA GLU A 210 8.83 27.91 13.10
C GLU A 210 9.00 26.40 12.94
N HIS A 211 10.16 25.96 13.41
CA HIS A 211 10.54 24.58 13.61
C HIS A 211 9.55 23.90 14.57
N SER A 212 9.05 22.74 14.18
CA SER A 212 8.82 21.68 15.15
C SER A 212 9.22 20.35 14.51
N GLU A 213 10.32 19.83 15.05
CA GLU A 213 10.76 18.47 14.86
C GLU A 213 9.70 17.49 15.38
N PHE A 214 9.88 16.23 15.00
CA PHE A 214 9.34 15.05 15.66
C PHE A 214 7.98 14.50 15.16
N ASN A 215 8.06 13.66 14.12
CA ASN A 215 7.50 12.31 14.22
C ASN A 215 8.34 11.33 13.39
N ARG A 216 9.52 10.97 13.93
CA ARG A 216 10.29 9.82 13.44
C ARG A 216 9.59 8.55 13.91
N ASN A 217 9.43 7.61 12.98
CA ASN A 217 9.11 6.19 13.15
C ASN A 217 7.65 5.79 12.96
N ASN A 218 7.35 5.32 11.74
CA ASN A 218 6.66 4.03 11.55
C ASN A 218 7.02 3.31 10.23
N ASN A 219 8.15 3.65 9.59
CA ASN A 219 8.70 2.83 8.50
C ASN A 219 9.43 1.63 9.09
N ARG A 220 8.67 0.63 9.58
CA ARG A 220 9.22 -0.62 10.08
C ARG A 220 9.74 -1.45 8.91
N LEU A 221 11.03 -1.33 8.69
CA LEU A 221 11.83 -2.16 7.82
C LEU A 221 11.86 -3.60 8.35
N LYS A 222 11.64 -4.58 7.47
CA LYS A 222 11.92 -6.00 7.71
C LYS A 222 12.65 -6.50 6.47
N ILE A 223 13.92 -6.83 6.64
CA ILE A 223 14.73 -7.48 5.61
C ILE A 223 14.52 -8.98 5.82
N LEU A 224 14.08 -9.69 4.78
CA LEU A 224 14.23 -11.13 4.71
C LEU A 224 15.28 -11.37 3.62
N SER A 225 16.48 -11.71 4.05
CA SER A 225 17.46 -12.39 3.23
C SER A 225 17.50 -13.83 3.75
N ASP A 226 17.07 -14.77 2.91
CA ASP A 226 17.41 -16.17 3.09
C ASP A 226 18.93 -16.28 2.95
N GLU A 227 19.63 -16.39 4.08
CA GLU A 227 20.96 -17.01 4.29
C GLU A 227 21.52 -16.54 5.65
N ASN A 228 21.25 -17.34 6.69
CA ASN A 228 22.18 -17.69 7.79
C ASN A 228 21.43 -18.51 8.84
N GLU A 229 21.00 -19.70 8.42
CA GLU A 229 20.62 -20.78 9.35
C GLU A 229 21.40 -22.06 9.00
N MET A 230 22.68 -21.91 8.68
CA MET A 230 23.66 -23.00 8.67
C MET A 230 25.03 -22.38 8.93
N PHE A 231 25.81 -22.98 9.83
CA PHE A 231 27.12 -22.53 10.34
C PHE A 231 27.11 -21.60 11.56
N ASN A 232 26.52 -22.07 12.67
CA ASN A 232 27.18 -21.96 13.98
C ASN A 232 26.55 -22.93 14.99
N ASN A 233 27.01 -24.19 14.95
CA ASN A 233 27.07 -25.06 16.13
C ASN A 233 27.98 -26.26 15.86
N ARG A 234 29.27 -25.97 15.66
CA ARG A 234 30.35 -26.89 16.02
C ARG A 234 31.32 -26.11 16.88
N GLN A 235 31.08 -26.11 18.18
CA GLN A 235 32.10 -26.16 19.23
C GLN A 235 31.38 -26.16 20.58
N GLN A 236 31.23 -27.35 21.15
CA GLN A 236 31.35 -27.60 22.58
C GLN A 236 31.46 -29.11 22.76
N VAL A 237 32.70 -29.59 22.70
CA VAL A 237 33.10 -30.84 23.34
C VAL A 237 33.42 -30.48 24.78
N PRO A 238 32.78 -31.06 25.79
CA PRO A 238 33.35 -31.17 27.12
C PRO A 238 34.15 -32.46 27.20
N ILE A 239 35.42 -32.31 27.52
CA ILE A 239 36.31 -33.37 27.99
C ILE A 239 35.97 -33.57 29.48
N MET A 240 35.73 -34.83 29.89
CA MET A 240 36.07 -35.47 31.17
C MET A 240 34.93 -36.36 31.71
N GLY A 241 35.30 -37.60 32.05
CA GLY A 241 34.51 -38.59 32.78
C GLY A 241 34.64 -39.97 32.18
#